data_AF-A0A3B9BNH5-F1
#
_entry.id   AF-A0A3B9BNH5-F1
#
_cell.length_a   1.000
_cell.length_b   1.000
_cell.length_c   1.000
_cell.angle_alpha   90.00
_cell.angle_beta   90.00
_cell.angle_gamma   90.00
#
_symmetry.space_group_name_H-M   'P 1'
#
loop_
_entity.id
_entity.type
_entity.pdbx_description
1 polymer ?
#
loop_
_entity_poly.entity_id
_entity_poly.type
_entity_poly.pdbx_seq_one_letter_code
_entity_poly.pdbx_strand_id
1 'polypeptide(L)'
;AGILGERVRTETIMGGSGLGGKFGNLKPTVKLPLSGTEEEMYAAHRHNLLAFMIEDPAKLDALALYTQGQNAPRTRIRSPEHATSEKALVALRKATARLNSIWGEFDIIRPYFDHRRDLLAAICPDAEFHVIAGAGHWVQYEAADEVNRLLRRFIA
;
A
#
# COMPACT_ATOMS: atom_id res chain seq x y z
N ALA A 1 -10.61 -5.95 10.42
CA ALA A 1 -11.47 -5.41 11.49
C ALA A 1 -12.98 -5.72 11.40
N GLY A 2 -13.73 -5.33 10.35
CA GLY A 2 -15.21 -5.30 10.40
C GLY A 2 -15.96 -6.61 10.72
N ILE A 3 -15.43 -7.79 10.36
CA ILE A 3 -16.03 -9.10 10.73
C ILE A 3 -15.58 -9.55 12.12
N LEU A 4 -14.38 -9.13 12.54
CA LEU A 4 -13.77 -9.59 13.78
C LEU A 4 -14.27 -8.79 15.00
N GLY A 5 -14.81 -7.59 14.78
CA GLY A 5 -15.36 -6.73 15.83
C GLY A 5 -14.31 -6.41 16.88
N GLU A 6 -14.69 -6.51 18.16
CA GLU A 6 -13.85 -6.21 19.32
C GLU A 6 -12.62 -7.11 19.47
N ARG A 7 -12.52 -8.22 18.71
CA ARG A 7 -11.31 -9.05 18.66
C ARG A 7 -10.12 -8.36 17.99
N VAL A 8 -10.34 -7.23 17.33
CA VAL A 8 -9.29 -6.39 16.76
C VAL A 8 -9.28 -5.06 17.50
N ARG A 9 -8.21 -4.83 18.27
CA ARG A 9 -8.02 -3.56 18.99
C ARG A 9 -7.65 -2.42 18.04
N THR A 10 -6.75 -2.68 17.09
CA THR A 10 -6.23 -1.69 16.14
C THR A 10 -6.10 -2.28 14.74
N GLU A 11 -6.41 -1.49 13.71
CA GLU A 11 -6.20 -1.82 12.30
C GLU A 11 -5.31 -0.75 11.67
N THR A 12 -4.18 -1.15 11.07
CA THR A 12 -3.25 -0.21 10.41
C THR A 12 -3.20 -0.49 8.91
N ILE A 13 -3.49 0.54 8.12
CA ILE A 13 -3.47 0.50 6.65
C ILE A 13 -2.14 1.04 6.15
N MET A 14 -1.40 0.28 5.35
CA MET A 14 -0.10 0.71 4.81
C MET A 14 -0.14 0.67 3.28
N GLY A 15 0.05 1.81 2.61
CA GLY A 15 -0.07 1.89 1.15
C GLY A 15 -1.40 1.33 0.63
N GLY A 16 -2.48 1.50 1.39
CA GLY A 16 -3.73 0.78 1.17
C GLY A 16 -4.48 1.22 -0.08
N SER A 17 -5.09 0.26 -0.76
CA SER A 17 -5.97 0.48 -1.92
C SER A 17 -7.45 0.24 -1.55
N GLY A 18 -8.39 0.65 -2.39
CA GLY A 18 -9.82 0.37 -2.15
C GLY A 18 -10.51 1.36 -1.21
N LEU A 19 -9.93 2.54 -1.02
CA LEU A 19 -10.47 3.64 -0.20
C LEU A 19 -11.21 4.71 -1.04
N GLY A 20 -11.50 4.45 -2.32
CA GLY A 20 -12.03 5.41 -3.29
C GLY A 20 -10.94 6.25 -3.98
N GLY A 21 -11.30 7.22 -4.81
CA GLY A 21 -10.34 8.13 -5.46
C GLY A 21 -9.61 7.55 -6.68
N LYS A 22 -8.72 8.35 -7.27
CA LYS A 22 -7.93 7.99 -8.46
C LYS A 22 -6.45 7.88 -8.09
N PHE A 23 -5.66 7.19 -8.91
CA PHE A 23 -4.21 7.29 -8.84
C PHE A 23 -3.79 8.67 -9.34
N GLY A 24 -2.89 9.34 -8.62
CA GLY A 24 -2.39 10.65 -9.03
C GLY A 24 -1.23 10.53 -10.02
N ASN A 25 -0.19 9.77 -9.65
CA ASN A 25 1.12 9.79 -10.31
C ASN A 25 1.57 8.40 -10.82
N LEU A 26 0.65 7.58 -11.34
CA LEU A 26 1.02 6.27 -11.85
C LEU A 26 1.82 6.40 -13.16
N LYS A 27 3.12 6.07 -13.10
CA LYS A 27 3.95 5.97 -14.31
C LYS A 27 3.50 4.75 -15.15
N PRO A 28 3.67 4.77 -16.48
CA PRO A 28 3.29 3.64 -17.32
C PRO A 28 3.99 2.34 -16.90
N THR A 29 3.19 1.31 -16.63
CA THR A 29 3.66 -0.06 -16.36
C THR A 29 3.68 -0.88 -17.64
N VAL A 30 4.57 -1.87 -17.70
CA VAL A 30 4.62 -2.86 -18.78
C VAL A 30 3.84 -4.11 -18.40
N LYS A 31 3.25 -4.78 -19.39
CA LYS A 31 2.63 -6.10 -19.16
C LYS A 31 3.72 -7.10 -18.81
N LEU A 32 3.44 -7.98 -17.86
CA LEU A 32 4.31 -9.13 -17.61
C LEU A 32 4.24 -10.07 -18.83
N PRO A 33 5.38 -10.55 -19.34
CA PRO A 33 5.41 -11.58 -20.38
C PRO A 33 4.58 -12.81 -19.99
N LEU A 34 3.84 -13.37 -20.94
CA LEU A 34 3.13 -14.66 -20.74
C LEU A 34 4.07 -15.86 -20.92
N SER A 35 5.14 -15.65 -21.67
CA SER A 35 6.24 -16.56 -21.95
C SER A 35 7.47 -15.70 -22.24
N GLY A 36 8.66 -16.20 -21.94
CA GLY A 36 9.90 -15.46 -22.13
C GLY A 36 11.01 -15.99 -21.25
N THR A 37 12.17 -15.34 -21.28
CA THR A 37 13.28 -15.69 -20.40
C THR A 37 13.07 -15.14 -18.99
N GLU A 38 13.83 -15.65 -18.02
CA GLU A 38 13.82 -15.12 -16.65
C GLU A 38 14.26 -13.65 -16.62
N GLU A 39 15.18 -13.24 -17.50
CA GLU A 39 15.66 -11.87 -17.63
C GLU A 39 14.56 -10.92 -18.11
N GLU A 40 13.73 -11.33 -19.07
CA GLU A 40 12.61 -10.53 -19.57
C GLU A 40 11.55 -10.31 -18.48
N MET A 41 11.22 -11.37 -17.74
CA MET A 41 10.33 -11.30 -16.57
C MET A 41 10.89 -10.38 -15.49
N TYR A 42 12.19 -10.53 -15.19
CA TYR A 42 12.89 -9.70 -14.21
C TYR A 42 12.88 -8.22 -14.61
N ALA A 43 13.18 -7.90 -15.86
CA ALA A 43 13.18 -6.54 -16.36
C ALA A 43 11.79 -5.90 -16.25
N ALA A 44 10.73 -6.65 -16.60
CA ALA A 44 9.35 -6.18 -16.46
C ALA A 44 8.96 -5.93 -14.99
N HIS A 45 9.35 -6.82 -14.07
CA HIS A 45 9.14 -6.63 -12.64
C HIS A 45 9.89 -5.41 -12.11
N ARG A 46 11.17 -5.25 -12.47
CA ARG A 46 12.01 -4.13 -12.07
C ARG A 46 11.41 -2.80 -12.52
N HIS A 47 11.00 -2.71 -13.79
CA HIS A 47 10.33 -1.54 -14.36
C HIS A 47 9.06 -1.21 -13.59
N ASN A 48 8.18 -2.19 -13.38
CA ASN A 48 6.90 -1.98 -12.72
C ASN A 48 7.05 -1.60 -11.25
N LEU A 49 8.04 -2.14 -10.53
CA LEU A 49 8.30 -1.76 -9.14
C LEU A 49 8.73 -0.29 -9.03
N LEU A 50 9.63 0.18 -9.91
CA LEU A 50 10.06 1.60 -9.94
C LEU A 50 9.00 2.55 -10.51
N ALA A 51 8.01 2.00 -11.23
CA ALA A 51 6.93 2.81 -11.78
C ALA A 51 6.04 3.40 -10.68
N PHE A 52 5.83 2.68 -9.57
CA PHE A 52 4.94 3.14 -8.50
C PHE A 52 5.12 2.52 -7.12
N MET A 53 5.78 1.37 -6.99
CA MET A 53 5.87 0.65 -5.71
C MET A 53 7.05 1.15 -4.85
N ILE A 54 8.23 1.27 -5.45
CA ILE A 54 9.49 1.63 -4.79
C ILE A 54 9.93 2.99 -5.31
N GLU A 55 10.22 3.92 -4.40
CA GLU A 55 10.76 5.24 -4.75
C GLU A 55 12.28 5.18 -4.91
N ASP A 56 13.00 4.66 -3.91
CA ASP A 56 14.46 4.63 -3.91
C ASP A 56 14.98 3.42 -4.72
N PRO A 57 15.61 3.62 -5.89
CA PRO A 57 16.11 2.51 -6.70
C PRO A 57 17.17 1.67 -5.99
N ALA A 58 17.85 2.21 -4.98
CA ALA A 58 18.81 1.46 -4.17
C ALA A 58 18.11 0.42 -3.26
N LYS A 59 16.82 0.60 -2.96
CA LYS A 59 16.01 -0.34 -2.19
C LYS A 59 15.35 -1.41 -3.06
N LEU A 60 15.47 -1.31 -4.37
CA LEU A 60 15.04 -2.37 -5.30
C LEU A 60 16.10 -3.47 -5.40
N ASP A 61 16.26 -4.20 -4.30
CA ASP A 61 17.21 -5.30 -4.15
C ASP A 61 16.65 -6.64 -4.68
N ALA A 62 17.44 -7.70 -4.51
CA ALA A 62 17.06 -9.05 -4.92
C ALA A 62 15.81 -9.57 -4.19
N LEU A 63 15.60 -9.18 -2.94
CA LEU A 63 14.46 -9.63 -2.14
C LEU A 63 13.15 -8.97 -2.60
N ALA A 64 13.17 -7.68 -2.96
CA ALA A 64 12.02 -6.96 -3.50
C ALA A 64 11.55 -7.61 -4.79
N LEU A 65 12.49 -7.90 -5.68
CA LEU A 65 12.24 -8.54 -6.97
C LEU A 65 11.75 -9.98 -6.81
N TYR A 66 12.39 -10.76 -5.93
CA TYR A 66 11.94 -12.12 -5.61
C TYR A 66 10.50 -12.10 -5.08
N THR A 67 10.21 -11.22 -4.11
CA THR A 67 8.89 -11.10 -3.49
C THR A 67 7.83 -10.74 -4.53
N GLN A 68 8.12 -9.77 -5.41
CA GLN A 68 7.20 -9.41 -6.49
C GLN A 68 7.02 -10.55 -7.49
N GLY A 69 8.10 -11.23 -7.90
CA GLY A 69 8.05 -12.37 -8.81
C GLY A 69 7.25 -13.55 -8.26
N GLN A 70 7.27 -13.76 -6.94
CA GLN A 70 6.43 -14.77 -6.29
C GLN A 70 4.97 -14.30 -6.17
N ASN A 71 4.71 -13.04 -5.87
CA ASN A 71 3.35 -12.57 -5.58
C ASN A 71 2.53 -12.26 -6.83
N ALA A 72 3.13 -11.67 -7.86
CA ALA A 72 2.41 -11.24 -9.05
C ALA A 72 1.63 -12.37 -9.77
N PRO A 73 2.18 -13.59 -9.96
CA PRO A 73 1.44 -14.71 -10.57
C PRO A 73 0.30 -15.24 -9.69
N ARG A 74 0.38 -14.99 -8.37
CA ARG A 74 -0.59 -15.46 -7.37
C ARG A 74 -1.70 -14.45 -7.10
N THR A 75 -1.64 -13.27 -7.73
CA THR A 75 -2.67 -12.24 -7.57
C THR A 75 -4.01 -12.73 -8.09
N ARG A 76 -5.04 -12.67 -7.25
CA ARG A 76 -6.43 -13.08 -7.57
C ARG A 76 -7.38 -11.91 -7.73
N ILE A 77 -6.85 -10.69 -7.62
CA ILE A 77 -7.62 -9.45 -7.62
C ILE A 77 -7.20 -8.64 -8.83
N ARG A 78 -8.17 -8.07 -9.55
CA ARG A 78 -7.89 -7.09 -10.61
C ARG A 78 -7.46 -5.77 -9.96
N SER A 79 -6.16 -5.55 -9.85
CA SER A 79 -5.58 -4.45 -9.07
C SER A 79 -6.13 -3.06 -9.43
N PRO A 80 -6.28 -2.66 -10.71
CA PRO A 80 -6.80 -1.33 -11.05
C PRO A 80 -8.25 -1.12 -10.60
N GLU A 81 -9.10 -2.13 -10.78
CA GLU A 81 -10.51 -2.10 -10.36
C GLU A 81 -10.64 -2.05 -8.84
N HIS A 82 -9.82 -2.85 -8.13
CA HIS A 82 -9.85 -2.85 -6.67
C HIS A 82 -9.33 -1.55 -6.09
N ALA A 83 -8.23 -1.03 -6.62
CA ALA A 83 -7.55 0.10 -6.02
C ALA A 83 -8.35 1.41 -6.07
N THR A 84 -9.14 1.60 -7.12
CA THR A 84 -10.03 2.75 -7.28
C THR A 84 -11.43 2.53 -6.68
N SER A 85 -11.74 1.32 -6.23
CA SER A 85 -13.02 1.02 -5.55
C SER A 85 -13.09 1.58 -4.12
N GLU A 86 -14.27 1.53 -3.51
CA GLU A 86 -14.48 1.83 -2.08
C GLU A 86 -14.61 0.56 -1.21
N LYS A 87 -14.22 -0.61 -1.72
CA LYS A 87 -14.47 -1.89 -1.04
C LYS A 87 -13.83 -1.96 0.36
N ALA A 88 -12.62 -1.44 0.51
CA ALA A 88 -11.96 -1.38 1.82
C ALA A 88 -12.64 -0.34 2.72
N LEU A 89 -13.05 0.81 2.18
CA LEU A 89 -13.77 1.86 2.92
C LEU A 89 -15.08 1.33 3.52
N VAL A 90 -15.86 0.57 2.75
CA VAL A 90 -17.10 -0.07 3.22
C VAL A 90 -16.83 -1.04 4.37
N ALA A 91 -15.73 -1.78 4.33
CA ALA A 91 -15.35 -2.69 5.41
C ALA A 91 -14.85 -1.95 6.66
N LEU A 92 -14.12 -0.86 6.49
CA LEU A 92 -13.61 -0.02 7.59
C LEU A 92 -14.73 0.69 8.35
N ARG A 93 -15.81 1.11 7.67
CA ARG A 93 -17.01 1.67 8.32
C ARG A 93 -17.69 0.72 9.31
N LYS A 94 -17.40 -0.59 9.22
CA LYS A 94 -17.91 -1.61 10.14
C LYS A 94 -16.90 -1.97 11.24
N ALA A 95 -15.71 -1.40 11.22
CA ALA A 95 -14.68 -1.68 12.21
C ALA A 95 -15.00 -0.98 13.53
N THR A 96 -14.81 -1.70 14.63
CA THR A 96 -14.76 -1.11 15.99
C THR A 96 -13.32 -0.84 16.46
N ALA A 97 -12.34 -1.32 15.70
CA ALA A 97 -10.92 -1.13 15.98
C ALA A 97 -10.51 0.34 15.77
N ARG A 98 -9.56 0.82 16.58
CA ARG A 98 -8.89 2.10 16.30
C ARG A 98 -8.16 2.00 14.96
N LEU A 99 -8.38 2.97 14.09
CA LEU A 99 -7.78 2.97 12.75
C LEU A 99 -6.47 3.76 12.75
N ASN A 100 -5.47 3.27 12.03
CA ASN A 100 -4.24 4.00 11.74
C ASN A 100 -3.88 3.82 10.27
N SER A 101 -3.09 4.73 9.73
CA SER A 101 -2.52 4.57 8.40
C SER A 101 -1.09 5.08 8.30
N ILE A 102 -0.29 4.41 7.46
CA ILE A 102 1.10 4.76 7.18
C ILE A 102 1.30 4.78 5.66
N TRP A 103 1.90 5.86 5.17
CA TRP A 103 2.14 6.09 3.74
C TRP A 103 3.58 6.53 3.54
N GLY A 104 4.15 6.23 2.37
CA GLY A 104 5.39 6.86 1.95
C GLY A 104 5.14 8.26 1.40
N GLU A 105 6.05 9.20 1.60
CA GLU A 105 5.99 10.56 1.05
C GLU A 105 5.75 10.58 -0.47
N PHE A 106 6.35 9.63 -1.18
CA PHE A 106 6.29 9.50 -2.64
C PHE A 106 5.25 8.47 -3.12
N ASP A 107 4.30 8.09 -2.26
CA ASP A 107 3.20 7.21 -2.65
C ASP A 107 2.40 7.81 -3.84
N ILE A 108 2.00 6.96 -4.79
CA ILE A 108 1.19 7.36 -5.95
C ILE A 108 -0.17 7.98 -5.60
N ILE A 109 -0.64 7.80 -4.38
CA ILE A 109 -1.85 8.43 -3.86
C ILE A 109 -1.60 9.75 -3.13
N ARG A 110 -0.35 10.23 -3.05
CA ARG A 110 0.03 11.49 -2.39
C ARG A 110 -0.88 12.68 -2.69
N PRO A 111 -1.32 12.94 -3.95
CA PRO A 111 -2.25 14.04 -4.23
C PRO A 111 -3.61 13.95 -3.51
N TYR A 112 -3.92 12.80 -2.91
CA TYR A 112 -5.17 12.52 -2.20
C TYR A 112 -4.98 12.30 -0.69
N PHE A 113 -3.81 12.59 -0.11
CA PHE A 113 -3.57 12.37 1.32
C PHE A 113 -4.55 13.12 2.21
N ASP A 114 -4.85 14.38 1.94
CA ASP A 114 -5.82 15.15 2.73
C ASP A 114 -7.20 14.47 2.71
N HIS A 115 -7.66 14.09 1.51
CA HIS A 115 -8.92 13.36 1.36
C HIS A 115 -8.92 12.02 2.10
N ARG A 116 -7.81 11.28 2.08
CA ARG A 116 -7.67 10.01 2.82
C ARG A 116 -7.71 10.22 4.33
N ARG A 117 -7.03 11.26 4.81
CA ARG A 117 -7.02 11.65 6.23
C ARG A 117 -8.44 11.98 6.69
N ASP A 118 -9.16 12.79 5.92
CA ASP A 118 -10.53 13.19 6.23
C ASP A 118 -11.50 11.98 6.23
N LEU A 119 -11.36 11.06 5.26
CA LEU A 119 -12.14 9.82 5.22
C LEU A 119 -11.92 8.94 6.44
N LEU A 120 -10.67 8.79 6.89
CA LEU A 120 -10.35 7.99 8.07
C LEU A 120 -10.85 8.66 9.36
N ALA A 121 -10.66 9.98 9.49
CA ALA A 121 -11.15 10.76 10.63
C ALA A 121 -12.68 10.72 10.75
N ALA A 122 -13.40 10.70 9.62
CA ALA A 122 -14.85 10.56 9.59
C ALA A 122 -15.34 9.18 10.07
N ILE A 123 -14.51 8.13 9.96
CA ILE A 123 -14.83 6.77 10.43
C ILE A 123 -14.40 6.60 11.89
N CYS A 124 -13.22 7.09 12.25
CA CYS A 124 -12.62 6.98 13.57
C CYS A 124 -11.94 8.32 13.89
N PRO A 125 -12.55 9.17 14.75
CA PRO A 125 -12.00 10.49 15.07
C PRO A 125 -10.56 10.46 15.63
N ASP A 126 -10.19 9.38 16.31
CA ASP A 126 -8.84 9.16 16.86
C ASP A 126 -7.88 8.46 15.88
N ALA A 127 -8.25 8.42 14.59
CA ALA A 127 -7.44 7.78 13.56
C ALA A 127 -6.14 8.54 13.34
N GLU A 128 -5.03 7.81 13.34
CA GLU A 128 -3.73 8.40 13.03
C GLU A 128 -3.39 8.26 11.53
N PHE A 129 -2.77 9.30 10.97
CA PHE A 129 -2.32 9.34 9.59
C PHE A 129 -0.84 9.74 9.54
N HIS A 130 0.02 8.80 9.16
CA HIS A 130 1.47 8.99 9.14
C HIS A 130 2.01 8.95 7.72
N VAL A 131 2.91 9.88 7.40
CA VAL A 131 3.66 9.92 6.15
C VAL A 131 5.14 9.82 6.48
N ILE A 132 5.82 8.82 5.93
CA ILE A 132 7.24 8.57 6.13
C ILE A 132 8.02 9.20 4.98
N ALA A 133 8.95 10.10 5.32
CA ALA A 133 9.81 10.78 4.35
C ALA A 133 10.68 9.78 3.56
N GLY A 134 10.91 10.06 2.27
CA GLY A 134 11.82 9.28 1.43
C GLY A 134 11.34 7.87 1.06
N ALA A 135 10.09 7.51 1.34
CA ALA A 135 9.53 6.20 1.00
C ALA A 135 8.43 6.32 -0.07
N GLY A 136 8.29 5.30 -0.91
CA GLY A 136 7.23 5.15 -1.90
C GLY A 136 6.03 4.38 -1.38
N HIS A 137 5.26 3.79 -2.31
CA HIS A 137 3.99 3.10 -2.00
C HIS A 137 4.18 1.84 -1.15
N TRP A 138 5.28 1.09 -1.36
CA TRP A 138 5.65 -0.07 -0.56
C TRP A 138 6.41 0.35 0.70
N VAL A 139 5.77 1.21 1.49
CA VAL A 139 6.39 1.89 2.65
C VAL A 139 6.99 0.93 3.68
N GLN A 140 6.38 -0.23 3.92
CA GLN A 140 6.89 -1.24 4.85
C GLN A 140 8.14 -1.95 4.34
N TYR A 141 8.39 -1.94 3.03
CA TYR A 141 9.64 -2.43 2.46
C TYR A 141 10.73 -1.37 2.55
N GLU A 142 10.40 -0.13 2.14
CA GLU A 142 11.40 0.93 2.05
C GLU A 142 11.78 1.52 3.41
N ALA A 143 10.86 1.53 4.38
CA ALA A 143 11.07 2.18 5.67
C ALA A 143 10.66 1.26 6.84
N ALA A 144 11.10 0.00 6.78
CA ALA A 144 10.71 -1.03 7.74
C ALA A 144 10.92 -0.62 9.22
N ASP A 145 12.03 0.02 9.57
CA ASP A 145 12.30 0.42 10.96
C ASP A 145 11.30 1.44 11.49
N GLU A 146 10.98 2.46 10.67
CA GLU A 146 10.03 3.51 11.05
C GLU A 146 8.59 2.98 11.08
N VAL A 147 8.24 2.12 10.13
CA VAL A 147 6.96 1.39 10.14
C VAL A 147 6.83 0.54 11.40
N ASN A 148 7.87 -0.23 11.75
CA ASN A 148 7.88 -1.08 12.94
C ASN A 148 7.76 -0.26 14.24
N ARG A 149 8.41 0.92 14.30
CA ARG A 149 8.30 1.86 15.42
C ARG A 149 6.87 2.35 15.59
N LEU A 150 6.21 2.76 14.50
CA LEU A 150 4.82 3.22 14.52
C LEU A 150 3.87 2.09 14.92
N LEU A 151 4.02 0.90 14.32
CA LEU A 151 3.20 -0.26 14.64
C LEU A 151 3.28 -0.62 16.12
N ARG A 152 4.48 -0.65 16.72
CA ARG A 152 4.66 -0.90 18.17
C ARG A 152 3.91 0.10 19.04
N ARG A 153 3.87 1.38 18.64
CA ARG A 153 3.11 2.42 19.35
C ARG A 153 1.60 2.22 19.20
N PHE A 154 1.12 1.81 18.03
CA PHE A 154 -0.30 1.56 17.81
C PHE A 154 -0.82 0.35 18.58
N ILE A 155 0.01 -0.68 18.74
CA ILE A 155 -0.33 -1.90 19.49
C ILE A 155 0.10 -1.86 20.96
N ALA A 156 0.65 -0.75 21.46
CA ALA A 156 0.85 -0.58 22.90
C ALA A 156 -0.52 -0.37 23.54
#